data_AF-A0A2K0TS45-F1
#
_entry.id   AF-A0A2K0TS45-F1
#
_cell.length_a   1.000
_cell.length_b   1.000
_cell.length_c   1.000
_cell.angle_alpha   90.00
_cell.angle_beta   90.00
_cell.angle_gamma   90.00
#
_symmetry.space_group_name_H-M   'P 1'
#
loop_
_entity.id
_entity.type
_entity.pdbx_description
1 polymer ?
#
loop_
_entity_poly.entity_id
_entity_poly.type
_entity_poly.pdbx_seq_one_letter_code
_entity_poly.pdbx_strand_id
1 'polypeptide(L)'
;MAFGTLFTTADQPRATAIKAVAKANGLDLNISLVEAGKISAEHKKAHPLGKYPAFVGEDGYALSECIAIAIYVTSQNEKTTLLGKTKQE
;
A
#
# COMPACT_ATOMS: atom_id res chain seq x y z
N MET A 1 -16.36 -2.26 2.16
CA MET A 1 -15.34 -2.30 3.22
C MET A 1 -14.02 -2.01 2.56
N ALA A 2 -13.12 -1.28 3.24
CA ALA A 2 -11.80 -1.03 2.71
C ALA A 2 -11.09 -2.37 2.48
N PHE A 3 -10.20 -2.43 1.51
CA PHE A 3 -9.23 -3.52 1.33
C PHE A 3 -8.15 -3.48 2.41
N GLY A 4 -7.82 -2.27 2.87
CA GLY A 4 -6.94 -2.03 4.00
C GLY A 4 -6.58 -0.57 4.13
N THR A 5 -5.74 -0.27 5.12
CA THR A 5 -5.23 1.06 5.43
C THR A 5 -3.82 1.25 4.88
N LEU A 6 -3.62 2.33 4.12
CA LEU A 6 -2.31 2.78 3.64
C LEU A 6 -1.85 3.99 4.47
N PHE A 7 -0.81 3.80 5.28
CA PHE A 7 -0.16 4.85 6.03
C PHE A 7 0.83 5.61 5.14
N THR A 8 0.62 6.91 4.97
CA THR A 8 1.44 7.77 4.09
C THR A 8 1.36 9.24 4.52
N THR A 9 2.13 10.11 3.87
CA THR A 9 1.92 11.58 3.92
C THR A 9 1.17 12.06 2.67
N ALA A 10 0.69 13.31 2.68
CA ALA A 10 -0.09 13.89 1.59
C ALA A 10 0.67 13.83 0.24
N ASP A 11 1.90 14.33 0.23
CA ASP A 11 2.75 14.44 -0.96
C ASP A 11 3.82 13.35 -1.04
N GLN A 12 3.49 12.10 -0.68
CA GLN A 12 4.45 11.00 -0.74
C GLN A 12 4.52 10.39 -2.15
N PRO A 13 5.57 10.64 -2.96
CA PRO A 13 5.68 10.09 -4.30
C PRO A 13 5.72 8.55 -4.30
N ARG A 14 6.27 7.95 -3.23
CA ARG A 14 6.31 6.48 -3.08
C ARG A 14 4.93 5.84 -2.90
N ALA A 15 3.89 6.60 -2.56
CA ALA A 15 2.52 6.09 -2.43
C ALA A 15 1.69 6.25 -3.70
N THR A 16 2.14 7.05 -4.67
CA THR A 16 1.38 7.38 -5.88
C THR A 16 1.01 6.13 -6.69
N ALA A 17 1.98 5.26 -6.95
CA ALA A 17 1.74 4.02 -7.71
C ALA A 17 0.72 3.13 -6.99
N ILE A 18 0.83 2.98 -5.68
CA ILE A 18 -0.09 2.17 -4.85
C ILE A 18 -1.54 2.68 -4.97
N LYS A 19 -1.74 4.00 -4.84
CA LYS A 19 -3.06 4.62 -4.98
C LYS A 19 -3.64 4.41 -6.39
N ALA A 20 -2.80 4.54 -7.43
CA ALA A 20 -3.22 4.37 -8.82
C ALA A 20 -3.64 2.93 -9.12
N VAL A 21 -2.84 1.93 -8.74
CA VAL A 21 -3.15 0.52 -9.00
C VAL A 21 -4.32 0.01 -8.16
N ALA A 22 -4.48 0.50 -6.92
CA ALA A 22 -5.67 0.22 -6.12
C ALA A 22 -6.95 0.70 -6.83
N LYS A 23 -6.93 1.96 -7.32
CA LYS A 23 -8.05 2.52 -8.08
C LYS A 23 -8.33 1.74 -9.36
N ALA A 24 -7.29 1.35 -10.10
CA ALA A 24 -7.41 0.55 -11.32
C ALA A 24 -8.00 -0.84 -11.06
N ASN A 25 -7.71 -1.44 -9.90
CA ASN A 25 -8.25 -2.74 -9.47
C ASN A 25 -9.60 -2.64 -8.74
N GLY A 26 -10.16 -1.44 -8.56
CA GLY A 26 -11.40 -1.25 -7.80
C GLY A 26 -11.27 -1.56 -6.31
N LEU A 27 -10.04 -1.55 -5.77
CA LEU A 27 -9.77 -1.76 -4.36
C LEU A 27 -9.91 -0.43 -3.60
N ASP A 28 -10.75 -0.43 -2.58
CA ASP A 28 -10.94 0.72 -1.71
C ASP A 28 -9.82 0.77 -0.66
N LEU A 29 -8.98 1.80 -0.65
CA LEU A 29 -7.93 1.98 0.35
C LEU A 29 -8.29 3.10 1.30
N ASN A 30 -8.26 2.81 2.61
CA ASN A 30 -8.30 3.85 3.62
C ASN A 30 -6.93 4.56 3.67
N ILE A 31 -6.88 5.84 3.28
CA ILE A 31 -5.62 6.59 3.26
C ILE A 31 -5.45 7.30 4.61
N SER A 32 -4.58 6.75 5.46
CA SER A 32 -4.21 7.36 6.73
C SER A 32 -3.04 8.33 6.53
N LEU A 33 -3.33 9.62 6.55
CA LEU A 33 -2.30 10.66 6.52
C LEU A 33 -1.63 10.77 7.88
N VAL A 34 -0.38 10.34 7.97
CA VAL A 34 0.39 10.34 9.21
C VAL A 34 1.18 11.64 9.34
N GLU A 35 1.01 12.34 10.45
CA GLU A 35 1.81 13.51 10.79
C GLU A 35 3.24 13.09 11.18
N ALA A 36 4.24 13.87 10.76
CA ALA A 36 5.63 13.61 11.09
C ALA A 36 5.83 13.51 12.62
N GLY A 37 6.44 12.42 13.08
CA GLY A 37 6.67 12.16 14.51
C GLY A 37 5.48 11.52 15.24
N LYS A 38 4.29 11.44 14.65
CA LYS A 38 3.11 10.80 15.26
C LYS A 38 2.81 9.43 14.64
N ILE A 39 3.77 8.52 14.77
CA ILE A 39 3.64 7.13 14.28
C ILE A 39 2.74 6.32 15.23
N SER A 40 1.60 5.83 14.75
CA SER A 40 0.69 4.96 15.52
C SER A 40 1.27 3.55 15.73
N ALA A 41 0.73 2.81 16.71
CA ALA A 41 1.11 1.41 16.94
C ALA A 41 0.75 0.52 15.73
N GLU A 42 -0.37 0.80 15.08
CA GLU A 42 -0.82 0.08 13.89
C GLU A 42 0.11 0.33 12.69
N HIS A 43 0.57 1.56 12.51
CA HIS A 43 1.59 1.85 11.50
C HIS A 43 2.90 1.10 11.82
N LYS A 44 3.32 1.04 13.10
CA LYS A 44 4.50 0.24 13.50
C LYS A 44 4.33 -1.26 13.28
N LYS A 45 3.10 -1.77 13.33
CA LYS A 45 2.80 -3.18 12.99
C LYS A 45 3.17 -3.47 11.54
N ALA A 46 2.86 -2.56 10.62
CA ALA A 46 3.25 -2.70 9.21
C ALA A 46 4.71 -2.35 8.94
N HIS A 47 5.26 -1.34 9.61
CA HIS A 47 6.65 -0.95 9.45
C HIS A 47 7.30 -0.62 10.81
N PRO A 48 8.17 -1.49 11.37
CA PRO A 48 8.74 -1.30 12.71
C PRO A 48 9.53 0.01 12.90
N LEU A 49 10.09 0.55 11.81
CA LEU A 49 10.81 1.82 11.79
C LEU A 49 9.90 3.04 11.60
N GLY A 50 8.60 2.84 11.40
CA GLY A 50 7.63 3.92 11.16
C GLY A 50 7.84 4.68 9.86
N LYS A 51 8.45 4.07 8.83
CA LYS A 51 8.59 4.73 7.51
C LYS A 51 7.34 4.55 6.66
N TYR A 52 7.27 5.36 5.60
CA TYR A 52 6.15 5.41 4.67
C TYR A 52 6.59 5.06 3.24
N PRO A 53 5.73 4.40 2.45
CA PRO A 53 4.40 3.91 2.82
C PRO A 53 4.43 2.59 3.61
N ALA A 54 3.35 2.31 4.34
CA ALA A 54 3.10 1.03 5.02
C ALA A 54 1.62 0.65 4.90
N PHE A 55 1.30 -0.63 4.84
CA PHE A 55 -0.04 -1.16 4.57
C PHE A 55 -0.46 -2.16 5.65
N VAL A 56 -1.73 -2.08 6.07
CA VAL A 56 -2.39 -3.10 6.90
C VAL A 56 -3.73 -3.46 6.24
N GLY A 57 -3.91 -4.72 5.86
CA GLY A 57 -5.18 -5.23 5.35
C GLY A 57 -6.23 -5.35 6.45
N GLU A 58 -7.51 -5.36 6.08
CA GLU A 58 -8.60 -5.63 7.05
C GLU A 58 -8.50 -7.04 7.67
N ASP A 59 -7.80 -7.95 7.00
CA ASP A 59 -7.42 -9.29 7.51
C ASP A 59 -6.25 -9.25 8.51
N GLY A 60 -5.68 -8.07 8.76
CA GLY A 60 -4.55 -7.86 9.65
C GLY A 60 -3.19 -8.14 9.03
N TYR A 61 -3.12 -8.47 7.72
CA TYR A 61 -1.87 -8.65 6.99
C TYR A 61 -1.13 -7.32 6.89
N ALA A 62 0.13 -7.29 7.30
CA ALA A 62 0.92 -6.09 7.40
C ALA A 62 2.10 -6.13 6.42
N LEU A 63 2.31 -5.06 5.67
CA LEU A 63 3.34 -4.99 4.62
C LEU A 63 3.98 -3.60 4.57
N SER A 64 5.31 -3.57 4.52
CA SER A 64 6.11 -2.36 4.30
C SER A 64 6.81 -2.38 2.94
N GLU A 65 7.42 -1.25 2.58
CA GLU A 65 8.13 -1.00 1.30
C GLU A 65 7.20 -0.76 0.10
N CYS A 66 7.39 0.38 -0.58
CA CYS A 66 6.45 0.84 -1.60
C CYS A 66 6.31 -0.11 -2.79
N ILE A 67 7.41 -0.74 -3.22
CA ILE A 67 7.39 -1.68 -4.35
C ILE A 67 6.63 -2.95 -3.96
N ALA A 68 6.88 -3.48 -2.75
CA ALA A 68 6.19 -4.67 -2.27
C ALA A 68 4.68 -4.43 -2.13
N ILE A 69 4.28 -3.30 -1.55
CA ILE A 69 2.87 -2.92 -1.43
C ILE A 69 2.24 -2.74 -2.82
N ALA A 70 2.92 -2.06 -3.75
CA ALA A 70 2.39 -1.87 -5.11
C ALA A 70 2.17 -3.19 -5.83
N ILE A 71 3.14 -4.12 -5.77
CA ILE A 71 3.00 -5.46 -6.36
C ILE A 71 1.84 -6.22 -5.70
N TYR A 72 1.76 -6.24 -4.36
CA TYR A 72 0.71 -6.93 -3.62
C TYR A 72 -0.70 -6.42 -3.97
N VAL A 73 -0.88 -5.09 -4.01
CA VAL A 73 -2.17 -4.47 -4.37
C VAL A 73 -2.51 -4.75 -5.83
N THR A 74 -1.51 -4.72 -6.73
CA THR A 74 -1.72 -4.99 -8.15
C THR A 74 -2.10 -6.44 -8.38
N SER A 75 -1.46 -7.38 -7.67
CA SER A 75 -1.66 -8.82 -7.84
C SER A 75 -3.00 -9.34 -7.31
N GLN A 76 -3.78 -8.55 -6.58
CA GLN A 76 -5.13 -8.93 -6.15
C GLN A 76 -6.08 -9.14 -7.33
N ASN A 77 -5.76 -8.58 -8.49
CA ASN A 77 -6.46 -8.85 -9.74
C ASN A 77 -5.62 -9.81 -10.59
N GLU A 78 -5.99 -11.10 -10.61
CA GLU A 78 -5.29 -12.13 -11.41
C GLU A 78 -5.28 -11.84 -12.92
N LYS A 79 -6.19 -10.97 -13.38
CA LYS A 79 -6.31 -10.56 -14.78
C LYS A 79 -5.64 -9.21 -15.07
N THR A 80 -4.89 -8.66 -14.10
CA THR A 80 -4.18 -7.39 -14.28
C THR A 80 -3.17 -7.47 -15.43
N THR A 81 -3.04 -6.38 -16.17
CA THR A 81 -1.99 -6.18 -17.19
C THR A 81 -0.90 -5.23 -16.71
N LEU A 82 -0.95 -4.84 -15.43
CA LEU A 82 -0.03 -3.88 -14.81
C LEU A 82 1.22 -4.55 -14.21
N LEU A 83 1.29 -5.88 -14.26
CA LEU A 83 2.48 -6.67 -13.92
C LEU A 83 2.85 -7.52 -15.14
N GLY A 84 4.14 -7.55 -15.47
CA GLY A 84 4.67 -8.44 -16.50
C GLY A 84 4.46 -9.91 -16.14
N LYS A 85 4.29 -10.75 -17.16
CA LYS A 85 4.16 -12.21 -17.01
C LYS A 85 5.51 -12.92 -17.12
N THR A 86 6.51 -12.23 -17.63
CA THR A 86 7.88 -12.68 -17.80
C THR A 86 8.85 -11.71 -17.12
N LYS A 87 10.15 -11.99 -17.16
CA LYS A 87 11.16 -11.07 -16.59
C LYS A 87 11.41 -9.85 -17.47
N GLN A 88 11.02 -9.93 -18.74
CA GLN A 88 11.27 -8.93 -19.78
C GLN A 88 10.08 -7.96 -19.97
N GLU A 89 8.93 -8.30 -19.40
CA GLU A 89 7.74 -7.46 -19.28
C GLU A 89 7.69 -6.81 -17.89
#